data_AF-A0A4Z0NBX1-F1
#
_entry.id   AF-A0A4Z0NBX1-F1
#
_cell.length_a   1.000
_cell.length_b   1.000
_cell.length_c   1.000
_cell.angle_alpha   90.00
_cell.angle_beta   90.00
_cell.angle_gamma   90.00
#
_symmetry.space_group_name_H-M   'P 1'
#
loop_
_entity.id
_entity.type
_entity.pdbx_description
1 polymer ?
#
loop_
_entity_poly.entity_id
_entity_poly.type
_entity_poly.pdbx_seq_one_letter_code
_entity_poly.pdbx_strand_id
1 'polypeptide(L)' 'EPLDAGRPRRKPGGPLVYATCSILPEENRDQIKAFLQRTPDAALSETGTPAQPGQQHLPGGEEGDGFFYAKLIKK' A
#
# COMPACT_ATOMS: atom_id res chain seq x y z
N GLU A 1 5.59 -12.11 -2.89
CA GLU A 1 4.73 -10.95 -3.20
C GLU A 1 5.58 -9.68 -3.34
N PRO A 2 5.24 -8.74 -4.23
CA PRO A 2 6.07 -7.58 -4.59
C PRO A 2 6.52 -6.71 -3.39
N LEU A 3 5.71 -6.62 -2.34
CA LEU A 3 6.03 -5.88 -1.10
C LEU A 3 7.22 -6.49 -0.32
N ASP A 4 7.42 -7.80 -0.43
CA ASP A 4 8.47 -8.51 0.31
C ASP A 4 9.85 -8.30 -0.32
N ALA A 5 9.90 -8.23 -1.65
CA ALA A 5 11.15 -8.05 -2.40
C ALA A 5 11.82 -6.69 -2.13
N GLY A 6 11.03 -5.65 -1.88
CA GLY A 6 11.53 -4.29 -1.60
C GLY A 6 11.97 -4.06 -0.15
N ARG A 7 11.62 -4.96 0.78
CA ARG A 7 11.85 -4.79 2.23
C ARG A 7 13.32 -4.85 2.68
N PRO A 8 14.13 -5.87 2.31
CA PRO A 8 15.46 -6.03 2.89
C PRO A 8 16.43 -4.90 2.54
N ARG A 9 16.16 -4.17 1.45
CA ARG A 9 17.01 -3.06 0.97
C ARG A 9 16.70 -1.71 1.64
N ARG A 10 15.79 -1.66 2.62
CA ARG A 10 15.30 -0.41 3.21
C ARG A 10 15.95 -0.09 4.55
N LYS A 11 16.46 1.14 4.63
CA LYS A 11 16.88 1.78 5.87
C LYS A 11 15.65 2.02 6.78
N PRO A 12 15.80 1.96 8.11
CA PRO A 12 14.78 2.44 9.05
C PRO A 12 14.33 3.85 8.66
N GLY A 13 13.02 4.11 8.74
CA GLY A 13 12.38 5.36 8.29
C GLY A 13 12.19 5.50 6.77
N GLY A 14 12.62 4.54 5.95
CA GLY A 14 12.53 4.63 4.49
C GLY A 14 11.09 4.45 3.94
N PRO A 15 10.56 5.39 3.13
CA PRO A 15 9.18 5.34 2.63
C PRO A 15 9.01 4.35 1.47
N LEU A 16 8.13 3.36 1.65
CA LEU A 16 7.73 2.34 0.67
C LEU A 16 6.36 2.70 0.13
N VAL A 17 6.28 2.98 -1.17
CA VAL A 17 4.99 3.17 -1.83
C VAL A 17 4.66 1.91 -2.60
N TYR A 18 3.50 1.34 -2.28
CA TYR A 18 2.85 0.31 -3.08
C TYR A 18 1.82 0.99 -3.96
N ALA A 19 1.79 0.62 -5.24
CA ALA A 19 0.87 1.18 -6.21
C ALA A 19 0.44 0.11 -7.21
N THR A 20 -0.84 0.11 -7.57
CA THR A 20 -1.46 -0.83 -8.51
C THR A 20 -2.49 -0.10 -9.36
N CYS A 21 -2.64 -0.49 -10.62
CA CYS A 21 -3.72 0.00 -11.50
C CYS A 21 -4.97 -0.88 -11.39
N SER A 22 -5.28 -1.35 -10.19
CA SER A 22 -6.41 -2.22 -9.89
C SER A 22 -7.40 -1.52 -8.98
N ILE A 23 -8.67 -1.90 -9.08
CA ILE A 23 -9.75 -1.50 -8.16
C ILE A 23 -10.17 -2.63 -7.20
N LEU A 24 -9.58 -3.81 -7.36
CA LEU A 24 -9.95 -4.99 -6.59
C LEU A 24 -9.38 -4.88 -5.17
N PRO A 25 -10.21 -4.98 -4.12
CA PRO A 25 -9.76 -4.84 -2.74
C PRO A 25 -8.71 -5.90 -2.36
N GLU A 26 -8.85 -7.10 -2.91
CA GLU A 26 -7.95 -8.25 -2.73
C GLU A 26 -6.52 -7.96 -3.20
N GLU A 27 -6.34 -7.14 -4.25
CA GLU A 27 -5.03 -6.74 -4.75
C GLU A 27 -4.48 -5.50 -4.04
N ASN A 28 -5.34 -4.79 -3.29
CA ASN A 28 -5.08 -3.45 -2.79
C ASN A 28 -5.03 -3.43 -1.26
N ARG A 29 -6.12 -3.03 -0.61
CA ARG A 29 -6.20 -2.88 0.84
C ARG A 29 -5.91 -4.18 1.59
N ASP A 30 -6.34 -5.32 1.05
CA ASP A 30 -6.16 -6.61 1.71
C ASP A 30 -4.69 -7.06 1.66
N GLN A 31 -3.98 -6.75 0.56
CA GLN A 31 -2.53 -6.93 0.47
C GLN A 31 -1.77 -6.09 1.49
N ILE A 32 -2.13 -4.82 1.64
CA ILE A 32 -1.48 -3.95 2.62
C ILE A 32 -1.77 -4.41 4.05
N LYS A 33 -3.01 -4.81 4.33
CA LYS A 33 -3.41 -5.33 5.64
C LYS A 33 -2.65 -6.60 6.00
N ALA A 34 -2.58 -7.57 5.09
CA ALA A 34 -1.81 -8.79 5.28
C ALA A 34 -0.30 -8.48 5.46
N PHE A 35 0.23 -7.53 4.70
CA PHE A 35 1.63 -7.08 4.83
C PHE A 35 1.93 -6.45 6.19
N LEU A 36 1.05 -5.58 6.68
CA LEU A 36 1.20 -4.95 8.01
C LEU A 36 1.06 -5.96 9.15
N GLN A 37 0.17 -6.95 9.02
CA GLN A 37 0.02 -8.01 10.00
C GLN A 37 1.26 -8.90 10.11
N ARG A 38 1.90 -9.24 8.98
CA ARG A 38 3.13 -10.05 8.98
C ARG A 38 4.40 -9.24 9.25
N THR A 39 4.35 -7.92 9.12
CA THR A 39 5.52 -7.03 9.22
C THR A 39 5.32 -5.98 10.32
N PRO A 40 5.61 -6.30 11.59
CA PRO A 40 5.42 -5.37 12.71
C PRO A 40 6.31 -4.12 12.65
N ASP A 41 7.40 -4.23 11.90
CA ASP A 41 8.37 -3.18 11.59
C ASP A 41 7.90 -2.25 10.45
N ALA A 42 6.74 -2.52 9.84
CA ALA A 42 6.12 -1.63 8.87
C ALA A 42 4.93 -0.90 9.51
N ALA A 43 4.77 0.38 9.17
CA ALA A 43 3.59 1.16 9.52
C ALA A 43 3.06 1.88 8.28
N LEU A 44 1.75 2.04 8.21
CA LEU A 44 1.11 2.91 7.22
C LEU A 44 1.45 4.38 7.53
N SER A 45 1.74 5.16 6.51
CA SER A 45 2.05 6.59 6.62
C SER A 45 1.25 7.37 5.61
N GLU A 46 0.47 8.35 6.06
CA GLU A 46 -0.24 9.35 5.22
C GLU A 46 -1.32 8.82 4.26
N THR A 47 -1.40 7.52 4.00
CA THR A 47 -2.36 6.94 3.03
C THR A 47 -3.39 6.06 3.71
N GLY A 48 -4.53 6.62 4.08
CA GLY A 48 -5.64 5.87 4.71
C GLY A 48 -5.44 5.63 6.20
N THR A 49 -6.09 4.60 6.73
CA THR A 49 -6.07 4.25 8.18
C THR A 49 -5.66 2.79 8.39
N PRO A 50 -5.26 2.37 9.60
CA PRO A 50 -4.98 0.95 9.85
C PRO A 50 -6.18 0.02 9.58
N ALA A 51 -7.41 0.54 9.69
CA ALA A 51 -8.63 -0.20 9.36
C ALA A 51 -8.87 -0.29 7.85
N GLN A 52 -8.50 0.76 7.11
CA GLN A 52 -8.62 0.86 5.65
C GLN A 52 -7.33 1.41 5.05
N PRO A 53 -6.31 0.55 4.87
CA PRO A 53 -5.00 1.01 4.45
C PRO A 53 -4.97 1.35 2.96
N GLY A 54 -4.28 2.46 2.63
CA GLY A 54 -4.11 2.96 1.27
C GLY A 54 -5.20 3.95 0.83
N GLN A 55 -5.12 4.33 -0.43
CA GLN A 55 -6.01 5.26 -1.13
C GLN A 55 -6.42 4.61 -2.45
N GLN A 56 -7.71 4.42 -2.65
CA GLN A 56 -8.28 3.93 -3.89
C GLN A 56 -8.84 5.10 -4.68
N HIS A 57 -8.34 5.27 -5.89
CA HIS A 57 -8.91 6.10 -6.93
C HIS A 57 -9.73 5.17 -7.84
N LEU A 58 -11.00 5.50 -7.99
CA LEU A 58 -11.92 4.77 -8.87
C LEU A 58 -11.88 5.41 -10.26
N PRO A 59 -12.03 4.62 -11.33
CA PRO A 59 -12.12 5.18 -12.67
C PRO A 59 -13.39 6.05 -12.77
N GLY A 60 -13.21 7.29 -13.22
CA GLY A 60 -14.27 8.26 -13.48
C GLY A 60 -14.18 8.77 -14.92
N GLY A 61 -15.27 9.30 -15.50
CA GLY A 61 -15.40 9.58 -16.94
C GLY A 61 -14.29 10.45 -17.58
N GLU A 62 -13.56 11.26 -16.79
CA GLU A 62 -12.41 12.06 -17.23
C GLU A 62 -11.10 11.67 -16.50
N GLU A 63 -11.15 10.71 -15.58
CA GLU A 63 -10.11 10.38 -14.61
C GLU A 63 -9.65 8.92 -14.77
N GLY A 64 -8.96 8.62 -15.88
CA GLY A 64 -8.08 7.45 -16.08
C GLY A 64 -8.57 6.04 -15.67
N ASP A 65 -7.66 5.08 -15.73
CA ASP A 65 -7.88 3.74 -15.15
C ASP A 65 -7.79 3.82 -13.62
N GLY A 66 -8.61 3.02 -12.92
CA GLY A 66 -8.62 2.99 -11.45
C GLY A 66 -7.24 2.67 -10.87
N PHE A 67 -6.85 3.40 -9.84
CA PHE A 67 -5.50 3.33 -9.27
C PHE A 67 -5.55 3.23 -7.76
N PHE A 68 -4.65 2.46 -7.17
CA PHE A 68 -4.50 2.35 -5.73
C PHE A 68 -3.07 2.64 -5.33
N TYR A 69 -2.89 3.32 -4.20
CA TYR A 69 -1.58 3.45 -3.58
C TYR A 69 -1.63 3.42 -2.06
N ALA A 70 -0.57 2.90 -1.46
CA ALA A 70 -0.35 2.91 -0.03
C ALA A 70 1.12 3.22 0.27
N LYS A 71 1.35 4.23 1.11
CA LYS A 71 2.65 4.59 1.63
C LYS A 71 2.82 3.93 2.99
N LEU A 72 3.93 3.22 3.11
CA LEU A 72 4.37 2.47 4.27
C LEU A 72 5.73 3.04 4.68
N ILE A 73 6.03 3.05 5.96
CA ILE A 73 7.34 3.38 6.50
C ILE A 73 7.87 2.19 7.27
N LYS A 74 9.17 1.97 7.16
CA LYS A 74 9.87 1.05 8.05
C LYS A 74 10.13 1.78 9.37
N LYS A 75 9.79 1.16 10.50
CA LYS A 75 10.11 1.70 11.82
C LYS A 75 11.62 1.64 12.09
#